data_AF-A0A842RLD1-F1
#
_entry.id   AF-A0A842RLD1-F1
#
_cell.length_a   1.000
_cell.length_b   1.000
_cell.length_c   1.000
_cell.angle_alpha   90.00
_cell.angle_beta   90.00
_cell.angle_gamma   90.00
#
_symmetry.space_group_name_H-M   'P 1'
#
loop_
_entity.id
_entity.type
_entity.pdbx_description
1 polymer ?
#
loop_
_entity_poly.entity_id
_entity_poly.type
_entity_poly.pdbx_seq_one_letter_code
_entity_poly.pdbx_strand_id
1 'polypeptide(L)'
;MPKIFTLELAKIQPSQLYINSEKLASVMAEIDHSDPKLEEPLPIKKLSGKIIFTDGHTRAFALHKLGVEKAPVFWDEDDLDWEAYKICVEWCEQEGIYTIADLENRVVNTKDYERLWYARCDKLHQQLALKRKERKT
;
A
#
# COMPACT_ATOMS: atom_id res chain seq x y z
N MET A 1 -8.27 6.98 19.91
CA MET A 1 -7.06 7.04 19.06
C MET A 1 -6.51 5.63 18.97
N PRO A 2 -6.23 5.11 17.76
CA PRO A 2 -5.70 3.78 17.61
C PRO A 2 -4.32 3.67 18.26
N LYS A 3 -3.96 2.48 18.74
CA LYS A 3 -2.67 2.25 19.39
C LYS A 3 -1.55 2.30 18.34
N ILE A 4 -0.65 3.26 18.47
CA ILE A 4 0.53 3.41 17.61
C ILE A 4 1.67 2.56 18.18
N PHE A 5 2.40 1.88 17.31
CA PHE A 5 3.62 1.15 17.63
C PHE A 5 4.57 1.17 16.44
N THR A 6 5.80 0.71 16.62
CA THR A 6 6.81 0.68 15.55
C THR A 6 6.90 -0.71 14.94
N LEU A 7 6.97 -0.78 13.61
CA LEU A 7 7.14 -2.03 12.87
C LEU A 7 8.16 -1.85 11.74
N GLU A 8 8.88 -2.92 11.41
CA GLU A 8 9.79 -2.95 10.27
C GLU A 8 8.99 -2.92 8.97
N LEU A 9 9.36 -2.03 8.05
CA LEU A 9 8.71 -1.90 6.74
C LEU A 9 8.80 -3.21 5.94
N ALA A 10 9.91 -3.94 6.08
CA ALA A 10 10.10 -5.25 5.44
C ALA A 10 9.17 -6.35 5.96
N LYS A 11 8.50 -6.15 7.11
CA LYS A 11 7.53 -7.11 7.68
C LYS A 11 6.08 -6.83 7.24
N ILE A 12 5.87 -5.82 6.41
CA ILE A 12 4.54 -5.39 5.97
C ILE A 12 4.41 -5.63 4.47
N GLN A 13 3.45 -6.48 4.10
CA GLN A 13 3.17 -6.86 2.72
C GLN A 13 2.49 -5.70 1.97
N PRO A 14 3.02 -5.28 0.81
CA PRO A 14 2.31 -4.37 -0.09
C PRO A 14 1.03 -4.96 -0.63
N SER A 15 0.08 -4.06 -0.89
CA SER A 15 -1.22 -4.31 -1.52
C SER A 15 -1.42 -3.40 -2.75
N GLN A 16 -0.32 -2.81 -3.24
CA GLN A 16 -0.28 -1.86 -4.35
C GLN A 16 0.90 -2.20 -5.26
N LEU A 17 0.65 -2.26 -6.58
CA LEU A 17 1.64 -2.69 -7.56
C LEU A 17 2.61 -1.60 -8.02
N TYR A 18 2.24 -0.33 -7.93
CA TYR A 18 3.00 0.77 -8.50
C TYR A 18 3.08 1.94 -7.51
N ILE A 19 4.04 2.84 -7.72
CA ILE A 19 4.11 4.12 -7.01
C ILE A 19 3.97 5.24 -8.04
N ASN A 20 3.13 6.23 -7.76
CA ASN A 20 3.06 7.45 -8.55
C ASN A 20 4.31 8.31 -8.27
N SER A 21 5.06 8.66 -9.32
CA SER A 21 6.31 9.42 -9.21
C SER A 21 6.12 10.85 -8.71
N GLU A 22 5.03 11.53 -9.10
CA GLU A 22 4.74 12.89 -8.66
C GLU A 22 4.34 12.90 -7.18
N LYS A 23 3.48 11.96 -6.77
CA LYS A 23 3.12 11.78 -5.35
C LYS A 23 4.37 11.45 -4.51
N LEU A 24 5.25 10.59 -5.03
CA LEU A 24 6.52 10.28 -4.37
C LEU A 24 7.40 11.52 -4.23
N ALA A 25 7.52 12.34 -5.28
CA ALA A 25 8.30 13.57 -5.23
C ALA A 25 7.75 14.56 -4.20
N SER A 26 6.42 14.73 -4.11
CA SER A 26 5.77 15.54 -3.08
C SER A 26 6.09 15.04 -1.67
N VAL A 27 5.92 13.75 -1.41
CA VAL A 27 6.23 13.15 -0.11
C VAL A 27 7.72 13.31 0.24
N MET A 28 8.62 13.10 -0.73
CA MET A 28 10.06 13.27 -0.53
C MET A 28 10.45 14.73 -0.24
N ALA A 29 9.70 15.71 -0.75
CA ALA A 29 9.94 17.13 -0.49
C ALA A 29 9.48 17.56 0.91
N GLU A 30 8.51 16.84 1.49
CA GLU A 30 7.95 17.13 2.81
C GLU A 30 8.75 16.47 3.96
N ILE A 31 9.42 15.34 3.70
CA ILE A 31 10.22 14.64 4.70
C ILE A 31 11.52 15.42 4.98
N ASP A 32 11.86 15.58 6.27
CA ASP A 32 13.20 16.04 6.68
C ASP A 32 14.24 14.95 6.39
N HIS A 33 15.17 15.20 5.47
CA HIS A 33 16.18 14.23 5.04
C HIS A 33 17.27 14.00 6.11
N SER A 34 17.41 14.91 7.08
CA SER A 34 18.38 14.78 8.17
C SER A 34 17.88 13.92 9.34
N ASP A 35 16.55 13.82 9.49
CA ASP A 35 15.86 12.95 10.45
C ASP A 35 14.57 12.39 9.82
N PRO A 36 14.67 11.43 8.87
CA PRO A 36 13.52 10.98 8.09
C PRO A 36 12.50 10.24 8.95
N LYS A 37 11.30 10.82 9.05
CA LYS A 37 10.16 10.27 9.79
C LYS A 37 8.85 10.67 9.14
N LEU A 38 7.80 9.93 9.47
CA LEU A 38 6.43 10.28 9.07
C LEU A 38 5.75 11.06 10.18
N GLU A 39 5.00 12.09 9.81
CA GLU A 39 4.11 12.79 10.73
C GLU A 39 2.93 11.91 11.15
N GLU A 40 2.45 11.08 10.22
CA GLU A 40 1.32 10.18 10.43
C GLU A 40 1.76 8.71 10.37
N PRO A 41 1.25 7.85 11.28
CA PRO A 41 1.54 6.42 11.26
C PRO A 41 0.92 5.72 10.05
N LEU A 42 1.56 4.65 9.58
CA LEU A 42 1.07 3.86 8.45
C LEU A 42 -0.07 2.91 8.89
N PRO A 43 -1.21 2.89 8.19
CA PRO A 43 -2.31 1.99 8.52
C PRO A 43 -2.01 0.57 8.03
N ILE A 44 -2.19 -0.41 8.91
CA ILE A 44 -1.94 -1.82 8.62
C ILE A 44 -3.09 -2.73 9.07
N LYS A 45 -3.24 -3.87 8.39
CA LYS A 45 -4.23 -4.89 8.76
C LYS A 45 -3.63 -6.28 8.80
N LYS A 46 -4.13 -7.13 9.70
CA LYS A 46 -3.89 -8.57 9.60
C LYS A 46 -4.91 -9.19 8.63
N LEU A 47 -4.46 -9.63 7.47
CA LEU A 47 -5.30 -10.26 6.44
C LEU A 47 -4.66 -11.58 6.00
N SER A 48 -5.43 -12.66 6.01
CA SER A 48 -4.98 -14.00 5.58
C SER A 48 -3.63 -14.42 6.19
N GLY A 49 -3.43 -14.13 7.49
CA GLY A 49 -2.22 -14.50 8.22
C GLY A 49 -1.03 -13.54 8.05
N LYS A 50 -1.13 -12.52 7.19
CA LYS A 50 -0.09 -11.51 6.93
C LYS A 50 -0.45 -10.16 7.52
N ILE A 51 0.56 -9.34 7.79
CA ILE A 51 0.39 -7.90 8.04
C ILE A 51 0.54 -7.19 6.71
N ILE A 52 -0.47 -6.43 6.30
CA ILE A 52 -0.51 -5.72 5.02
C ILE A 52 -0.64 -4.22 5.24
N PHE A 53 -0.16 -3.43 4.30
CA PHE A 53 -0.57 -2.02 4.20
C PHE A 53 -2.02 -1.94 3.72
N THR A 54 -2.85 -1.13 4.38
CA THR A 54 -4.14 -0.72 3.82
C THR A 54 -4.01 0.58 3.02
N ASP A 55 -3.10 1.47 3.42
CA ASP A 55 -2.71 2.66 2.67
C ASP A 55 -1.27 3.06 3.04
N GLY A 56 -0.75 4.13 2.45
CA GLY A 56 0.52 4.74 2.81
C GLY A 56 1.73 4.19 2.08
N HIS A 57 1.56 3.37 1.03
CA HIS A 57 2.68 2.76 0.29
C HIS A 57 3.69 3.78 -0.23
N THR A 58 3.24 4.95 -0.71
CA THR A 58 4.15 6.03 -1.15
C THR A 58 5.01 6.58 0.00
N ARG A 59 4.43 6.75 1.19
CA ARG A 59 5.14 7.21 2.40
C ARG A 59 6.10 6.15 2.93
N ALA A 60 5.66 4.90 2.97
CA ALA A 60 6.49 3.75 3.34
C ALA A 60 7.69 3.61 2.38
N PHE A 61 7.45 3.75 1.08
CA PHE A 61 8.49 3.65 0.06
C PHE A 61 9.47 4.84 0.13
N ALA A 62 8.99 6.06 0.39
CA ALA A 62 9.83 7.22 0.61
C ALA A 62 10.79 7.01 1.81
N LEU A 63 10.27 6.55 2.95
CA LEU A 63 11.10 6.18 4.11
C LEU A 63 12.14 5.12 3.76
N HIS A 64 11.74 4.07 3.04
CA HIS A 64 12.67 3.03 2.59
C HIS A 64 13.81 3.60 1.72
N LYS A 65 13.48 4.50 0.77
CA LYS A 65 14.50 5.19 -0.06
C LYS A 65 15.48 6.04 0.74
N LEU A 66 15.04 6.55 1.90
CA LEU A 66 15.87 7.31 2.83
C LEU A 66 16.61 6.41 3.84
N GLY A 67 16.57 5.09 3.67
CA GLY A 67 17.28 4.14 4.53
C GLY A 67 16.59 3.85 5.86
N VAL A 68 15.34 4.27 6.04
CA VAL A 68 14.57 4.00 7.26
C VAL A 68 13.98 2.59 7.20
N GLU A 69 14.31 1.78 8.19
CA GLU A 69 13.86 0.38 8.27
C GLU A 69 12.50 0.21 8.97
N LYS A 70 12.17 1.14 9.88
CA LYS A 70 11.03 1.04 10.80
C LYS A 70 10.21 2.32 10.79
N ALA A 71 8.89 2.17 10.81
CA ALA A 71 7.96 3.29 10.82
C ALA A 71 6.92 3.14 11.94
N PRO A 72 6.33 4.25 12.42
CA PRO A 72 5.14 4.19 13.25
C PRO A 72 3.97 3.64 12.42
N VAL A 73 3.21 2.72 13.01
CA VAL A 73 2.06 2.05 12.40
C VAL A 73 0.90 1.96 13.39
N PHE A 74 -0.30 1.72 12.86
CA PHE A 74 -1.47 1.41 13.69
C PHE A 74 -2.36 0.37 12.99
N TRP A 75 -3.13 -0.37 13.78
CA TRP A 75 -4.10 -1.32 13.24
C TRP A 75 -5.30 -0.58 12.65
N ASP A 76 -5.56 -0.80 11.37
CA ASP A 76 -6.70 -0.26 10.66
C ASP A 76 -7.99 -1.00 11.08
N GLU A 77 -8.92 -0.24 11.64
CA GLU A 77 -10.20 -0.72 12.16
C GLU A 77 -11.36 -0.42 11.20
N ASP A 78 -11.12 0.32 10.11
CA ASP A 78 -12.14 0.63 9.11
C ASP A 78 -12.62 -0.66 8.41
N ASP A 79 -13.92 -0.73 8.10
CA ASP A 79 -14.49 -1.87 7.36
C ASP A 79 -14.27 -1.69 5.85
N LEU A 80 -13.10 -2.12 5.39
CA LEU A 80 -12.70 -2.06 3.98
C LEU A 80 -13.12 -3.32 3.23
N ASP A 81 -13.05 -3.27 1.89
CA ASP A 81 -13.32 -4.44 1.05
C ASP A 81 -12.19 -5.49 1.14
N TRP A 82 -12.24 -6.35 2.15
CA TRP A 82 -11.20 -7.33 2.42
C TRP A 82 -11.02 -8.39 1.31
N GLU A 83 -12.07 -8.65 0.52
CA GLU A 83 -11.96 -9.52 -0.67
C GLU A 83 -11.12 -8.82 -1.76
N ALA A 84 -11.32 -7.52 -1.97
CA ALA A 84 -10.49 -6.74 -2.89
C ALA A 84 -9.03 -6.66 -2.40
N TYR A 85 -8.79 -6.38 -1.12
CA TYR A 85 -7.43 -6.34 -0.57
C TYR A 85 -6.70 -7.68 -0.69
N LYS A 86 -7.41 -8.80 -0.47
CA LYS A 86 -6.83 -10.13 -0.66
C LYS A 86 -6.35 -10.32 -2.10
N ILE A 87 -7.16 -9.92 -3.08
CA ILE A 87 -6.79 -10.01 -4.50
C ILE A 87 -5.63 -9.07 -4.84
N CYS A 88 -5.60 -7.85 -4.27
CA CYS A 88 -4.49 -6.92 -4.47
C CYS A 88 -3.16 -7.46 -3.90
N VAL A 89 -3.19 -8.13 -2.75
CA VAL A 89 -2.03 -8.82 -2.17
C VAL A 89 -1.61 -9.99 -3.06
N GLU A 90 -2.55 -10.81 -3.54
CA GLU A 90 -2.25 -11.92 -4.46
C GLU A 90 -1.58 -11.42 -5.74
N TRP A 91 -2.02 -10.27 -6.29
CA TRP A 91 -1.34 -9.65 -7.43
C TRP A 91 0.08 -9.23 -7.09
N CYS A 92 0.31 -8.64 -5.91
CA CYS A 92 1.66 -8.27 -5.48
C CYS A 92 2.57 -9.50 -5.43
N GLU A 93 2.12 -10.59 -4.83
CA GLU A 93 2.90 -11.83 -4.75
C GLU A 93 3.19 -12.45 -6.11
N GLN A 94 2.21 -12.48 -7.00
CA GLN A 94 2.39 -12.97 -8.38
C GLN A 94 3.43 -12.16 -9.16
N GLU A 95 3.55 -10.88 -8.83
CA GLU A 95 4.48 -9.93 -9.41
C GLU A 95 5.84 -9.87 -8.68
N GLY A 96 6.04 -10.74 -7.68
CA GLY A 96 7.27 -10.82 -6.88
C GLY A 96 7.43 -9.69 -5.86
N ILE A 97 6.34 -9.01 -5.49
CA ILE A 97 6.32 -7.90 -4.53
C ILE A 97 5.92 -8.43 -3.16
N TYR A 98 6.90 -8.59 -2.27
CA TYR A 98 6.70 -9.10 -0.91
C TYR A 98 6.98 -8.05 0.17
N THR A 99 7.76 -7.04 -0.17
CA THR A 99 8.18 -5.95 0.71
C THR A 99 8.09 -4.62 -0.01
N ILE A 100 8.15 -3.51 0.75
CA ILE A 100 8.14 -2.17 0.16
C ILE A 100 9.33 -1.92 -0.79
N ALA A 101 10.46 -2.61 -0.57
CA ALA A 101 11.65 -2.49 -1.40
C ALA A 101 11.42 -3.02 -2.83
N ASP A 102 10.53 -3.99 -3.01
CA ASP A 102 10.23 -4.58 -4.32
C ASP A 102 9.49 -3.60 -5.27
N LEU A 103 9.08 -2.43 -4.75
CA LEU A 103 8.51 -1.33 -5.54
C LEU A 103 9.57 -0.42 -6.19
N GLU A 104 10.87 -0.65 -5.97
CA GLU A 104 11.96 0.21 -6.48
C GLU A 104 11.85 0.48 -7.98
N ASN A 105 11.61 -0.58 -8.76
CA ASN A 105 11.50 -0.52 -10.22
C ASN A 105 10.04 -0.35 -10.70
N ARG A 106 9.12 0.04 -9.81
CA ARG A 106 7.67 0.17 -10.09
C ARG A 106 7.15 1.59 -9.84
N VAL A 107 8.03 2.58 -9.84
CA VAL A 107 7.69 4.00 -9.82
C VAL A 107 7.38 4.47 -11.25
N VAL A 108 6.18 4.98 -11.47
CA VAL A 108 5.68 5.38 -12.80
C VAL A 108 5.06 6.78 -12.77
N ASN A 109 5.00 7.45 -13.92
CA ASN A 109 4.35 8.76 -14.04
C ASN A 109 2.85 8.68 -13.73
N THR A 110 2.19 9.84 -13.50
CA THR A 110 0.78 9.89 -13.12
C THR A 110 -0.14 9.19 -14.12
N LYS A 111 0.05 9.40 -15.42
CA LYS A 111 -0.78 8.77 -16.46
C LYS A 111 -0.67 7.25 -16.45
N ASP A 112 0.55 6.74 -16.31
CA ASP A 112 0.79 5.30 -16.21
C ASP A 112 0.29 4.73 -14.90
N TYR A 113 0.40 5.45 -13.79
CA TYR A 113 -0.14 5.04 -12.50
C TYR A 113 -1.67 4.88 -12.57
N GLU A 114 -2.37 5.87 -13.12
CA GLU A 114 -3.83 5.81 -13.31
C GLU A 114 -4.22 4.61 -14.18
N ARG A 115 -3.51 4.39 -15.29
CA ARG A 115 -3.79 3.31 -16.22
C ARG A 115 -3.45 1.92 -15.69
N LEU A 116 -2.31 1.76 -15.02
CA LEU A 116 -1.78 0.47 -14.58
C LEU A 116 -2.35 0.05 -13.22
N TRP A 117 -2.63 1.02 -12.35
CA TRP A 117 -3.12 0.77 -10.99
C TRP A 117 -4.59 1.11 -10.82
N TYR A 118 -4.99 2.39 -10.96
CA TYR A 118 -6.38 2.78 -10.68
C TYR A 118 -7.38 2.05 -11.58
N ALA A 119 -7.17 2.03 -12.90
CA ALA A 119 -8.05 1.32 -13.81
C ALA A 119 -8.10 -0.19 -13.55
N ARG A 120 -7.06 -0.78 -12.96
CA ARG A 120 -7.03 -2.20 -12.57
C ARG A 120 -7.86 -2.42 -11.30
N CYS A 121 -7.74 -1.56 -10.30
CA CYS A 121 -8.56 -1.58 -9.08
C CYS A 121 -10.05 -1.34 -9.40
N ASP A 122 -10.37 -0.38 -10.26
CA ASP A 122 -11.75 -0.08 -10.67
C ASP A 122 -12.41 -1.30 -11.31
N LYS A 123 -11.71 -2.00 -12.21
CA LYS A 123 -12.20 -3.23 -12.83
C LYS A 123 -12.43 -4.32 -11.79
N LEU A 124 -11.54 -4.47 -10.81
CA LEU A 124 -11.72 -5.41 -9.70
C LEU A 124 -12.98 -5.11 -8.90
N HIS A 125 -13.18 -3.86 -8.48
CA HIS A 125 -14.35 -3.47 -7.72
C HIS A 125 -15.65 -3.69 -8.51
N GLN A 126 -15.66 -3.37 -9.80
CA GLN A 126 -16.80 -3.65 -10.69
C GLN A 126 -17.11 -5.16 -10.77
N GLN A 127 -16.09 -5.99 -10.95
CA GLN A 127 -16.25 -7.45 -11.03
C GLN A 127 -16.75 -8.05 -9.72
N LEU A 128 -16.22 -7.62 -8.58
CA LEU A 128 -16.68 -8.05 -7.26
C LEU A 128 -18.13 -7.63 -7.02
N ALA A 129 -18.49 -6.40 -7.38
CA ALA A 129 -19.87 -5.92 -7.27
C ALA A 129 -20.85 -6.77 -8.10
N LEU A 130 -20.49 -7.15 -9.32
CA LEU A 130 -21.30 -8.02 -10.18
C LEU A 130 -21.45 -9.43 -9.58
N LYS A 131 -20.34 -10.08 -9.19
CA LYS A 131 -20.36 -11.41 -8.56
C LYS A 131 -21.20 -11.44 -7.28
N ARG A 132 -21.14 -10.38 -6.47
CA ARG A 132 -21.93 -10.26 -5.24
C ARG A 132 -23.42 -10.07 -5.51
N LYS A 133 -23.81 -9.48 -6.64
CA LYS A 133 -25.22 -9.40 -7.08
C LYS A 133 -25.74 -10.77 -7.54
N GLU A 134 -24.94 -11.50 -8.31
CA GLU A 134 -25.28 -12.85 -8.79
C GLU A 134 -25.48 -13.84 -7.63
N ARG A 135 -24.61 -13.82 -6.62
CA ARG A 135 -24.74 -14.68 -5.41
C ARG A 135 -25.98 -14.39 -4.56
N LYS A 136 -26.60 -13.22 -4.74
CA LYS A 136 -27.81 -12.81 -4.01
C LYS A 136 -29.10 -13.12 -4.78
N THR A 137 -28.97 -13.60 -6.02
CA THR A 137 -30.08 -14.02 -6.88
C THR A 137 -30.23 -15.53 -6.79
#